data_AF-M1V824-F1
#
_entry.id   AF-M1V824-F1
#
_cell.length_a   1.000
_cell.length_b   1.000
_cell.length_c   1.000
_cell.angle_alpha   90.00
_cell.angle_beta   90.00
_cell.angle_gamma   90.00
#
_symmetry.space_group_name_H-M   'P 1'
#
loop_
_entity.id
_entity.type
_entity.pdbx_description
1 polymer ?
#
loop_
_entity_poly.entity_id
_entity_poly.type
_entity_poly.pdbx_seq_one_letter_code
_entity_poly.pdbx_strand_id
1 'polypeptide(L)'
;MFVDRIVLSFRGAGLERANTCLRKGQRLRKACSHVFRPLCSSDLPVNLPTDLETKRVMKPPLAERESIWSYPRPPRVEPNTRHLRVVHNQVTIAETRRGYRVLEYSHPPSYYIPLDDIDLQYVMVSSKVRSTFCEFKGEATYYDVEVGWEVSEGAAWSYDFPTRAYRMLKDHIAFYPAKVDACWVDEYRVRPEPRSFYGGWVTPLVKGVYPEEDVEDDEDSSGGDGKDSATQ
;
A
#
# COMPACT_ATOMS: atom_id res chain seq x y z
N MET A 1 20.52 3.89 -51.95
CA MET A 1 19.07 3.93 -51.65
C MET A 1 18.97 4.01 -50.13
N PHE A 2 19.12 5.11 -49.39
CA PHE A 2 18.60 6.49 -49.47
C PHE A 2 17.07 6.58 -49.50
N VAL A 3 16.50 6.80 -48.31
CA VAL A 3 15.24 7.50 -47.98
C VAL A 3 15.31 7.81 -46.47
N ASP A 4 15.81 8.99 -46.10
CA ASP A 4 15.06 10.19 -45.65
C ASP A 4 14.40 10.06 -44.26
N ARG A 5 14.98 10.58 -43.17
CA ARG A 5 14.94 11.97 -42.65
C ARG A 5 13.52 12.55 -42.50
N ILE A 6 12.98 12.49 -41.27
CA ILE A 6 12.03 13.50 -40.77
C ILE A 6 12.53 13.98 -39.40
N VAL A 7 13.10 15.18 -39.43
CA VAL A 7 13.32 16.08 -38.30
C VAL A 7 12.12 17.01 -38.29
N LEU A 8 11.35 17.05 -37.21
CA LEU A 8 10.41 18.15 -36.96
C LEU A 8 10.93 18.97 -35.78
N SER A 9 11.53 20.08 -36.16
CA SER A 9 11.87 21.22 -35.33
C SER A 9 10.65 22.12 -35.19
N PHE A 10 10.29 22.50 -33.98
CA PHE A 10 9.47 23.68 -33.71
C PHE A 10 10.26 24.63 -32.80
N ARG A 11 10.87 25.65 -33.42
CA ARG A 11 11.05 27.00 -32.84
C ARG A 11 9.72 27.74 -33.10
N GLY A 12 9.17 28.64 -32.31
CA GLY A 12 9.62 29.42 -31.16
C GLY A 12 8.92 30.79 -31.24
N ALA A 13 8.27 31.23 -30.18
CA ALA A 13 7.86 32.62 -29.85
C ALA A 13 7.34 32.56 -28.40
N GLY A 14 7.84 33.26 -27.39
CA GLY A 14 8.47 34.57 -27.36
C GLY A 14 7.46 35.57 -26.79
N LEU A 15 7.41 35.76 -25.46
CA LEU A 15 7.20 37.08 -24.88
C LEU A 15 7.64 37.16 -23.41
N GLU A 16 8.51 38.14 -23.18
CA GLU A 16 9.11 38.60 -21.93
C GLU A 16 8.14 39.41 -21.04
N ARG A 17 8.43 39.38 -19.72
CA ARG A 17 8.32 40.47 -18.71
C ARG A 17 6.94 40.98 -18.26
N ALA A 18 6.72 40.93 -16.93
CA ALA A 18 6.42 42.08 -16.06
C ALA A 18 6.46 41.62 -14.58
N ASN A 19 7.51 41.98 -13.84
CA ASN A 19 7.63 43.18 -13.00
C ASN A 19 7.07 43.02 -11.57
N THR A 20 8.01 42.73 -10.68
CA THR A 20 8.16 43.32 -9.34
C THR A 20 7.58 44.73 -9.26
N CYS A 21 6.72 45.00 -8.27
CA CYS A 21 6.39 46.37 -7.87
C CYS A 21 6.49 46.51 -6.35
N LEU A 22 7.57 47.19 -5.93
CA LEU A 22 7.82 47.70 -4.60
C LEU A 22 7.09 49.05 -4.40
N ARG A 23 6.48 49.20 -3.22
CA ARG A 23 6.26 50.44 -2.44
C ARG A 23 5.38 51.57 -3.05
N LYS A 24 4.27 51.83 -2.34
CA LYS A 24 3.87 53.09 -1.67
C LYS A 24 2.59 52.73 -0.89
N GLY A 25 2.51 52.82 0.44
CA GLY A 25 2.73 54.04 1.20
C GLY A 25 1.46 54.89 1.24
N GLN A 26 0.31 54.35 1.69
CA GLN A 26 -0.84 55.16 2.09
C GLN A 26 -1.45 54.65 3.39
N ARG A 27 -1.33 55.52 4.40
CA ARG A 27 -2.03 55.47 5.69
C ARG A 27 -3.51 55.75 5.44
N LEU A 28 -4.38 54.82 5.80
CA LEU A 28 -5.73 55.16 6.23
C LEU A 28 -5.93 54.58 7.63
N ARG A 29 -5.88 55.50 8.60
CA ARG A 29 -6.34 55.28 9.96
C ARG A 29 -7.88 55.20 9.91
N LYS A 30 -8.46 54.12 10.44
CA LYS A 30 -9.60 54.21 11.38
C LYS A 30 -9.90 52.83 11.98
N ALA A 31 -9.72 52.83 13.30
CA ALA A 31 -10.29 51.97 14.33
C ALA A 31 -11.21 50.82 13.91
N CYS A 32 -10.78 49.60 14.21
CA CYS A 32 -11.67 48.60 14.77
C CYS A 32 -10.98 48.04 16.03
N SER A 33 -11.37 48.57 17.18
CA SER A 33 -10.98 48.07 18.50
C SER A 33 -11.70 46.75 18.75
N HIS A 34 -11.14 45.64 18.26
CA HIS A 34 -11.47 44.32 18.76
C HIS A 34 -10.43 43.94 19.81
N VAL A 35 -10.92 43.91 21.05
CA VAL A 35 -10.22 43.52 22.26
C VAL A 35 -9.61 42.13 22.05
N PHE A 36 -8.28 42.06 22.03
CA PHE A 36 -7.54 40.81 22.08
C PHE A 36 -7.66 40.27 23.51
N ARG A 37 -8.63 39.39 23.75
CA ARG A 37 -8.69 38.61 25.00
C ARG A 37 -7.69 37.47 24.91
N PRO A 38 -6.83 37.26 25.92
CA PRO A 38 -6.03 36.04 26.00
C PRO A 38 -7.00 34.88 26.23
N LEU A 39 -6.93 33.84 25.39
CA LEU A 39 -7.63 32.60 25.64
C LEU A 39 -7.03 31.98 26.90
N CYS A 40 -7.85 31.85 27.93
CA CYS A 40 -7.54 31.15 29.16
C CYS A 40 -7.44 29.65 28.87
N SER A 41 -6.51 28.95 29.51
CA SER A 41 -6.16 27.54 29.26
C SER A 41 -7.24 26.51 29.68
N SER A 42 -8.45 26.93 30.05
CA SER A 42 -9.45 26.06 30.68
C SER A 42 -10.69 25.73 29.85
N ASP A 43 -10.82 26.27 28.63
CA ASP A 43 -12.07 26.15 27.84
C ASP A 43 -11.90 25.29 26.57
N LEU A 44 -11.24 24.13 26.69
CA LEU A 44 -11.34 23.08 25.68
C LEU A 44 -12.34 22.02 26.17
N PRO A 45 -13.45 21.76 25.46
CA PRO A 45 -14.28 20.59 25.77
C PRO A 45 -13.47 19.33 25.45
N VAL A 46 -12.93 18.69 26.49
CA VAL A 46 -12.37 17.34 26.41
C VAL A 46 -13.56 16.38 26.29
N ASN A 47 -14.04 16.22 25.07
CA ASN A 47 -14.83 15.06 24.67
C ASN A 47 -14.29 14.60 23.33
N LEU A 48 -13.10 13.99 23.39
CA LEU A 48 -12.64 13.11 22.33
C LEU A 48 -13.51 11.85 22.40
N PRO A 49 -14.16 11.43 21.30
CA PRO A 49 -14.89 10.16 21.28
C PRO A 49 -13.92 9.02 21.62
N THR A 50 -14.21 8.30 22.70
CA THR A 50 -13.43 7.15 23.19
C THR A 50 -13.79 5.85 22.45
N ASP A 51 -14.49 5.92 21.32
CA ASP A 51 -14.94 4.76 20.55
C ASP A 51 -14.16 4.58 19.25
N LEU A 52 -12.82 4.57 19.35
CA LEU A 52 -12.06 3.66 18.48
C LEU A 52 -12.29 2.25 19.00
N GLU A 53 -13.52 1.76 18.83
CA GLU A 53 -13.84 0.36 18.92
C GLU A 53 -12.92 -0.33 17.91
N THR A 54 -11.85 -0.93 18.42
CA THR A 54 -10.98 -1.85 17.70
C THR A 54 -11.91 -2.92 17.18
N LYS A 55 -12.39 -2.78 15.94
CA LYS A 55 -13.06 -3.85 15.22
C LYS A 55 -12.09 -5.02 15.27
N ARG A 56 -12.36 -5.99 16.14
CA ARG A 56 -11.67 -7.28 16.14
C ARG A 56 -11.76 -7.76 14.71
N VAL A 57 -10.62 -7.81 14.02
CA VAL A 57 -10.55 -8.34 12.65
C VAL A 57 -10.83 -9.83 12.79
N MET A 58 -12.09 -10.21 12.67
CA MET A 58 -12.53 -11.59 12.85
C MET A 58 -11.82 -12.46 11.80
N LYS A 59 -11.09 -13.47 12.29
CA LYS A 59 -10.48 -14.51 11.47
C LYS A 59 -11.63 -15.20 10.72
N PRO A 60 -11.61 -15.30 9.37
CA PRO A 60 -12.69 -15.93 8.63
C PRO A 60 -12.81 -17.41 9.04
N PRO A 61 -14.02 -18.01 9.01
CA PRO A 61 -14.23 -19.41 9.32
C PRO A 61 -13.26 -20.33 8.55
N LEU A 62 -12.76 -21.40 9.18
CA LEU A 62 -11.79 -22.31 8.55
C LEU A 62 -12.22 -22.88 7.19
N ALA A 63 -13.52 -23.03 6.97
CA ALA A 63 -14.10 -23.49 5.70
C ALA A 63 -13.90 -22.51 4.53
N GLU A 64 -13.71 -21.22 4.84
CA GLU A 64 -13.51 -20.15 3.85
C GLU A 64 -12.02 -19.92 3.54
N ARG A 65 -11.12 -20.69 4.16
CA ARG A 65 -9.68 -20.50 4.09
C ARG A 65 -9.04 -21.47 3.10
N GLU A 66 -8.35 -20.92 2.12
CA GLU A 66 -7.64 -21.68 1.10
C GLU A 66 -6.28 -22.20 1.61
N SER A 67 -5.90 -23.42 1.20
CA SER A 67 -4.60 -24.00 1.57
C SER A 67 -3.55 -23.67 0.53
N ILE A 68 -2.40 -23.12 0.93
CA ILE A 68 -1.26 -22.91 0.01
C ILE A 68 -0.76 -24.22 -0.63
N TRP A 69 -1.00 -25.35 0.04
CA TRP A 69 -0.63 -26.68 -0.44
C TRP A 69 -1.57 -27.18 -1.54
N SER A 70 -2.70 -26.52 -1.74
CA SER A 70 -3.65 -26.84 -2.81
C SER A 70 -3.40 -26.05 -4.11
N TYR A 71 -2.48 -25.08 -4.07
CA TYR A 71 -2.15 -24.29 -5.25
C TYR A 71 -1.35 -25.10 -6.28
N PRO A 72 -1.56 -24.86 -7.57
CA PRO A 72 -0.96 -25.68 -8.62
C PRO A 72 0.49 -25.28 -8.89
N ARG A 73 1.20 -26.18 -9.58
CA ARG A 73 2.39 -25.88 -10.36
C ARG A 73 2.19 -26.49 -11.75
N PRO A 74 2.17 -25.72 -12.85
CA PRO A 74 2.47 -24.28 -12.97
C PRO A 74 1.52 -23.37 -12.17
N PRO A 75 1.97 -22.17 -11.76
CA PRO A 75 1.15 -21.20 -11.02
C PRO A 75 -0.13 -20.83 -11.77
N ARG A 76 -1.22 -20.58 -11.05
CA ARG A 76 -2.50 -20.16 -11.64
C ARG A 76 -2.75 -18.69 -11.36
N VAL A 77 -3.18 -17.97 -12.39
CA VAL A 77 -3.60 -16.56 -12.28
C VAL A 77 -5.12 -16.53 -12.19
N GLU A 78 -5.65 -15.83 -11.19
CA GLU A 78 -7.09 -15.64 -11.00
C GLU A 78 -7.42 -14.14 -10.88
N PRO A 79 -8.51 -13.64 -11.47
CA PRO A 79 -9.01 -12.31 -11.18
C PRO A 79 -9.28 -12.15 -9.68
N ASN A 80 -8.96 -10.99 -9.13
CA ASN A 80 -9.20 -10.66 -7.73
C ASN A 80 -10.09 -9.42 -7.61
N THR A 81 -11.25 -9.59 -6.99
CA THR A 81 -12.21 -8.50 -6.71
C THR A 81 -12.12 -7.95 -5.29
N ARG A 82 -11.27 -8.56 -4.44
CA ARG A 82 -10.98 -8.04 -3.10
C ARG A 82 -10.28 -6.69 -3.21
N HIS A 83 -10.50 -5.84 -2.21
CA HIS A 83 -9.90 -4.52 -2.13
C HIS A 83 -8.43 -4.63 -1.75
N LEU A 84 -7.55 -4.26 -2.66
CA LEU A 84 -6.12 -4.26 -2.42
C LEU A 84 -5.67 -2.83 -2.14
N ARG A 85 -4.80 -2.64 -1.16
CA ARG A 85 -4.19 -1.34 -0.86
C ARG A 85 -2.73 -1.50 -0.46
N VAL A 86 -1.86 -0.65 -1.00
CA VAL A 86 -0.44 -0.58 -0.67
C VAL A 86 -0.09 0.81 -0.19
N VAL A 87 0.60 0.90 0.95
CA VAL A 87 0.98 2.14 1.62
C VAL A 87 2.48 2.14 1.85
N HIS A 88 3.13 3.25 1.55
CA HIS A 88 4.53 3.51 1.91
C HIS A 88 4.72 4.99 2.23
N ASN A 89 5.50 5.29 3.28
CA ASN A 89 5.69 6.62 3.85
C ASN A 89 4.36 7.38 4.03
N GLN A 90 3.38 6.70 4.65
CA GLN A 90 2.02 7.20 4.90
C GLN A 90 1.18 7.55 3.64
N VAL A 91 1.70 7.33 2.43
CA VAL A 91 0.99 7.56 1.16
C VAL A 91 0.43 6.24 0.63
N THR A 92 -0.82 6.26 0.17
CA THR A 92 -1.38 5.12 -0.57
C THR A 92 -0.87 5.17 -1.99
N ILE A 93 0.07 4.28 -2.33
CA ILE A 93 0.72 4.25 -3.63
C ILE A 93 -0.07 3.41 -4.66
N ALA A 94 -0.92 2.52 -4.19
CA ALA A 94 -1.75 1.67 -5.05
C ALA A 94 -3.04 1.24 -4.34
N GLU A 95 -4.17 1.25 -5.05
CA GLU A 95 -5.46 0.83 -4.50
C GLU A 95 -6.41 0.32 -5.60
N THR A 96 -6.87 -0.94 -5.52
CA THR A 96 -7.68 -1.55 -6.58
C THR A 96 -8.72 -2.55 -6.07
N ARG A 97 -9.74 -2.82 -6.91
CA ARG A 97 -10.67 -3.97 -6.80
C ARG A 97 -10.69 -4.82 -8.08
N ARG A 98 -9.73 -4.61 -8.98
CA ARG A 98 -9.69 -5.23 -10.31
C ARG A 98 -8.30 -5.79 -10.66
N GLY A 99 -7.62 -6.31 -9.65
CA GLY A 99 -6.30 -6.93 -9.81
C GLY A 99 -6.36 -8.41 -10.18
N TYR A 100 -5.19 -9.04 -10.16
CA TYR A 100 -5.04 -10.49 -10.23
C TYR A 100 -4.35 -11.00 -8.97
N ARG A 101 -4.61 -12.25 -8.61
CA ARG A 101 -3.82 -13.01 -7.64
C ARG A 101 -3.14 -14.18 -8.34
N VAL A 102 -1.90 -14.45 -7.97
CA VAL A 102 -1.16 -15.61 -8.45
C VAL A 102 -1.08 -16.64 -7.33
N LEU A 103 -1.60 -17.82 -7.61
CA LEU A 103 -1.60 -18.97 -6.70
C LEU A 103 -0.48 -19.92 -7.12
N GLU A 104 0.51 -20.08 -6.25
CA GLU A 104 1.70 -20.91 -6.49
C GLU A 104 1.93 -21.83 -5.31
N TYR A 105 2.17 -23.12 -5.58
CA TYR A 105 2.32 -24.14 -4.55
C TYR A 105 3.24 -23.69 -3.41
N SER A 106 2.80 -23.90 -2.17
CA SER A 106 3.53 -23.60 -0.93
C SER A 106 3.81 -22.12 -0.62
N HIS A 107 3.21 -21.19 -1.36
CA HIS A 107 3.35 -19.75 -1.12
C HIS A 107 1.98 -19.06 -0.96
N PRO A 108 1.88 -17.99 -0.14
CA PRO A 108 0.67 -17.17 -0.12
C PRO A 108 0.51 -16.49 -1.48
N PRO A 109 -0.71 -16.06 -1.84
CA PRO A 109 -0.91 -15.36 -3.09
C PRO A 109 -0.07 -14.08 -3.17
N SER A 110 0.56 -13.86 -4.32
CA SER A 110 1.06 -12.53 -4.71
C SER A 110 -0.05 -11.81 -5.48
N TYR A 111 -0.24 -10.53 -5.20
CA TYR A 111 -1.28 -9.73 -5.83
C TYR A 111 -0.66 -8.75 -6.84
N TYR A 112 -1.27 -8.69 -8.02
CA TYR A 112 -0.88 -7.87 -9.16
C TYR A 112 -1.93 -6.79 -9.38
N ILE A 113 -1.51 -5.54 -9.26
CA ILE A 113 -2.34 -4.34 -9.37
C ILE A 113 -2.13 -3.74 -10.76
N PRO A 114 -3.21 -3.39 -11.50
CA PRO A 114 -3.07 -2.76 -12.82
C PRO A 114 -2.42 -1.38 -12.69
N LEU A 115 -1.63 -0.98 -13.68
CA LEU A 115 -0.92 0.31 -13.68
C LEU A 115 -1.86 1.51 -13.46
N ASP A 116 -3.09 1.46 -13.99
CA ASP A 116 -4.10 2.52 -13.84
C ASP A 116 -4.53 2.79 -12.40
N ASP A 117 -4.31 1.83 -11.49
CA ASP A 117 -4.67 1.90 -10.08
C ASP A 117 -3.42 2.09 -9.18
N ILE A 118 -2.28 2.43 -9.78
CA ILE A 118 -1.02 2.73 -9.12
C ILE A 118 -0.68 4.18 -9.41
N ASP A 119 -0.30 4.91 -8.37
CA ASP A 119 0.29 6.23 -8.54
C ASP A 119 1.75 6.09 -9.01
N LEU A 120 1.92 6.02 -10.33
CA LEU A 120 3.19 5.75 -10.99
C LEU A 120 4.27 6.82 -10.72
N GLN A 121 3.91 7.99 -10.16
CA GLN A 121 4.90 8.97 -9.75
C GLN A 121 5.83 8.44 -8.64
N TYR A 122 5.39 7.42 -7.89
CA TYR A 122 6.14 6.81 -6.79
C TYR A 122 6.82 5.49 -7.17
N VAL A 123 6.67 5.01 -8.42
CA VAL A 123 7.15 3.68 -8.83
C VAL A 123 8.07 3.82 -10.04
N MET A 124 9.36 3.53 -9.83
CA MET A 124 10.41 3.74 -10.84
C MET A 124 11.18 2.45 -11.09
N VAL A 125 11.60 2.20 -12.33
CA VAL A 125 12.41 1.02 -12.66
C VAL A 125 13.69 1.04 -11.82
N SER A 126 13.96 -0.06 -11.13
CA SER A 126 15.12 -0.16 -10.24
C SER A 126 16.43 -0.14 -11.02
N SER A 127 17.36 0.71 -10.60
CA SER A 127 18.71 0.75 -11.18
C SER A 127 19.68 -0.23 -10.49
N LYS A 128 19.30 -0.74 -9.32
CA LYS A 128 20.17 -1.54 -8.44
C LYS A 128 19.80 -3.01 -8.41
N VAL A 129 18.54 -3.36 -8.70
CA VAL A 129 18.07 -4.75 -8.69
C VAL A 129 18.04 -5.29 -10.12
N ARG A 130 18.76 -6.39 -10.34
CA ARG A 130 18.80 -7.06 -11.63
C ARG A 130 17.50 -7.82 -11.89
N SER A 131 17.11 -7.90 -13.16
CA SER A 131 16.03 -8.77 -13.58
C SER A 131 16.30 -10.24 -13.21
N THR A 132 15.23 -10.97 -12.93
CA THR A 132 15.28 -12.40 -12.65
C THR A 132 14.39 -13.14 -13.65
N PHE A 133 14.69 -14.42 -13.89
CA PHE A 133 13.91 -15.23 -14.82
C PHE A 133 13.09 -16.29 -14.07
N CYS A 134 11.79 -16.33 -14.36
CA CYS A 134 10.88 -17.38 -13.92
C CYS A 134 10.55 -18.29 -15.11
N GLU A 135 10.71 -19.60 -14.92
CA GLU A 135 10.43 -20.64 -15.93
C GLU A 135 8.99 -20.60 -16.49
N PHE A 136 8.03 -20.07 -15.71
CA PHE A 136 6.64 -19.97 -16.11
C PHE A 136 6.28 -18.59 -16.67
N LYS A 137 6.66 -17.53 -15.94
CA LYS A 137 6.14 -16.18 -16.15
C LYS A 137 7.00 -15.35 -17.10
N GLY A 138 8.30 -15.63 -17.19
CA GLY A 138 9.26 -14.88 -18.00
C GLY A 138 10.22 -14.05 -17.16
N GLU A 139 10.79 -13.01 -17.77
CA GLU A 139 11.72 -12.09 -17.11
C GLU A 139 10.96 -11.06 -16.27
N ALA A 140 11.35 -10.91 -15.01
CA ALA A 140 10.80 -9.94 -14.07
C ALA A 140 11.58 -8.62 -14.12
N THR A 141 10.86 -7.51 -14.24
CA THR A 141 11.38 -6.15 -14.06
C THR A 141 11.13 -5.73 -12.62
N TYR A 142 12.13 -5.16 -11.94
CA TYR A 142 11.99 -4.67 -10.57
C TYR A 142 11.85 -3.15 -10.53
N TYR A 143 11.12 -2.67 -9.53
CA TYR A 143 10.86 -1.25 -9.32
C TYR A 143 11.22 -0.86 -7.89
N ASP A 144 11.81 0.32 -7.77
CA ASP A 144 11.96 1.03 -6.51
C ASP A 144 10.65 1.80 -6.23
N VAL A 145 10.28 1.88 -4.95
CA VAL A 145 9.18 2.73 -4.50
C VAL A 145 9.79 3.94 -3.81
N GLU A 146 9.54 5.14 -4.34
CA GLU A 146 10.10 6.39 -3.83
C GLU A 146 8.96 7.33 -3.42
N VAL A 147 8.90 7.67 -2.12
CA VAL A 147 7.91 8.59 -1.57
C VAL A 147 8.62 9.60 -0.68
N GLY A 148 8.70 10.85 -1.15
CA GLY A 148 9.41 11.91 -0.43
C GLY A 148 10.92 11.67 -0.42
N TRP A 149 11.48 11.38 0.76
CA TRP A 149 12.92 11.11 0.93
C TRP A 149 13.24 9.63 1.11
N GLU A 150 12.21 8.78 1.19
CA GLU A 150 12.38 7.34 1.37
C GLU A 150 12.35 6.62 0.03
N VAL A 151 13.35 5.78 -0.19
CA VAL A 151 13.46 4.91 -1.36
C VAL A 151 13.52 3.47 -0.86
N SER A 152 12.53 2.68 -1.24
CA SER A 152 12.51 1.25 -1.01
C SER A 152 12.92 0.49 -2.26
N GLU A 153 14.16 0.01 -2.26
CA GLU A 153 14.80 -0.60 -3.43
C GLU A 153 14.22 -1.98 -3.77
N GLY A 154 13.83 -2.18 -5.03
CA GLY A 154 13.23 -3.43 -5.53
C GLY A 154 12.03 -3.86 -4.69
N ALA A 155 11.21 -2.90 -4.28
CA ALA A 155 10.00 -3.11 -3.49
C ALA A 155 8.84 -3.68 -4.31
N ALA A 156 8.93 -3.58 -5.64
CA ALA A 156 7.91 -4.05 -6.55
C ALA A 156 8.51 -4.76 -7.77
N TRP A 157 7.68 -5.54 -8.47
CA TRP A 157 8.06 -6.21 -9.71
C TRP A 157 6.90 -6.34 -10.69
N SER A 158 7.21 -6.47 -11.98
CA SER A 158 6.27 -6.75 -13.07
C SER A 158 6.81 -7.86 -13.98
N TYR A 159 5.96 -8.34 -14.87
CA TYR A 159 6.38 -9.07 -16.07
C TYR A 159 5.95 -8.25 -17.30
N ASP A 160 6.88 -7.50 -17.91
CA ASP A 160 6.58 -6.62 -19.06
C ASP A 160 6.32 -7.42 -20.34
N PHE A 161 6.99 -8.56 -20.45
CA PHE A 161 6.90 -9.53 -21.56
C PHE A 161 6.59 -10.93 -21.03
N PRO A 162 5.42 -11.14 -20.40
CA PRO A 162 5.07 -12.42 -19.82
C PRO A 162 4.87 -13.48 -20.91
N THR A 163 5.08 -14.75 -20.56
CA THR A 163 4.77 -15.85 -21.48
C THR A 163 3.27 -15.89 -21.83
N ARG A 164 2.89 -16.58 -22.92
CA ARG A 164 1.51 -16.62 -23.42
C ARG A 164 0.48 -17.05 -22.38
N ALA A 165 0.84 -17.95 -21.47
CA ALA A 165 -0.02 -18.47 -20.41
C ALA A 165 -0.28 -17.43 -19.29
N TYR A 166 0.65 -16.48 -19.11
CA TYR A 166 0.61 -15.47 -18.05
C TYR A 166 0.39 -14.05 -18.59
N ARG A 167 -0.03 -13.92 -19.86
CA ARG A 167 -0.23 -12.61 -20.53
C ARG A 167 -1.15 -11.64 -19.80
N MET A 168 -2.02 -12.14 -18.92
CA MET A 168 -2.92 -11.31 -18.09
C MET A 168 -2.16 -10.47 -17.06
N LEU A 169 -0.93 -10.86 -16.71
CA LEU A 169 -0.06 -10.11 -15.79
C LEU A 169 0.67 -8.93 -16.45
N LYS A 170 0.58 -8.80 -17.79
CA LYS A 170 1.11 -7.63 -18.49
C LYS A 170 0.44 -6.37 -17.94
N ASP A 171 1.20 -5.28 -17.81
CA ASP A 171 0.71 -3.99 -17.32
C ASP A 171 0.14 -4.07 -15.89
N HIS A 172 0.71 -4.97 -15.08
CA HIS A 172 0.43 -5.06 -13.65
C HIS A 172 1.74 -5.15 -12.85
N ILE A 173 1.70 -4.61 -11.64
CA ILE A 173 2.81 -4.61 -10.69
C ILE A 173 2.38 -5.31 -9.40
N ALA A 174 3.27 -6.13 -8.87
CA ALA A 174 3.14 -6.72 -7.53
C ALA A 174 4.16 -6.09 -6.57
N PHE A 175 3.83 -6.07 -5.28
CA PHE A 175 4.63 -5.44 -4.23
C PHE A 175 5.07 -6.46 -3.18
N TYR A 176 6.31 -6.33 -2.68
CA TYR A 176 6.83 -7.09 -1.56
C TYR A 176 6.33 -6.47 -0.25
N PRO A 177 5.48 -7.16 0.54
CA PRO A 177 4.97 -6.58 1.79
C PRO A 177 6.04 -6.24 2.81
N ALA A 178 7.21 -6.88 2.73
CA ALA A 178 8.35 -6.62 3.61
C ALA A 178 9.11 -5.33 3.27
N LYS A 179 8.81 -4.70 2.12
CA LYS A 179 9.52 -3.53 1.58
C LYS A 179 8.62 -2.30 1.44
N VAL A 180 7.41 -2.35 1.97
CA VAL A 180 6.47 -1.24 2.05
C VAL A 180 5.85 -1.25 3.45
N ASP A 181 5.25 -0.13 3.88
CA ASP A 181 4.82 0.02 5.28
C ASP A 181 3.61 -0.86 5.60
N ALA A 182 2.70 -1.00 4.62
CA ALA A 182 1.55 -1.87 4.75
C ALA A 182 0.96 -2.27 3.39
N CYS A 183 0.59 -3.55 3.30
CA CYS A 183 -0.33 -4.05 2.29
C CYS A 183 -1.63 -4.53 2.97
N TRP A 184 -2.74 -4.46 2.24
CA TRP A 184 -4.06 -4.88 2.72
C TRP A 184 -4.80 -5.69 1.67
N VAL A 185 -5.53 -6.72 2.12
CA VAL A 185 -6.54 -7.44 1.34
C VAL A 185 -7.86 -7.31 2.09
N ASP A 186 -8.80 -6.55 1.53
CA ASP A 186 -9.96 -6.04 2.22
C ASP A 186 -9.55 -5.37 3.56
N GLU A 187 -10.12 -5.79 4.68
CA GLU A 187 -9.76 -5.33 6.02
C GLU A 187 -8.50 -6.01 6.59
N TYR A 188 -7.95 -7.03 5.94
CA TYR A 188 -6.84 -7.81 6.48
C TYR A 188 -5.50 -7.17 6.16
N ARG A 189 -4.78 -6.72 7.20
CA ARG A 189 -3.39 -6.31 7.07
C ARG A 189 -2.54 -7.53 6.70
N VAL A 190 -1.74 -7.37 5.65
CA VAL A 190 -0.86 -8.41 5.14
C VAL A 190 0.36 -8.52 6.03
N ARG A 191 0.73 -9.74 6.39
CA ARG A 191 2.05 -10.07 6.91
C ARG A 191 2.96 -10.53 5.76
N PRO A 192 4.23 -10.13 5.75
CA PRO A 192 5.18 -10.64 4.77
C PRO A 192 5.42 -12.14 4.98
N GLU A 193 5.54 -12.90 3.90
CA GLU A 193 6.01 -14.27 3.97
C GLU A 193 7.45 -14.32 4.54
N PRO A 194 7.71 -15.14 5.57
CA PRO A 194 9.07 -15.36 6.05
C PRO A 194 9.98 -15.81 4.91
N ARG A 195 11.13 -15.14 4.75
CA ARG A 195 12.13 -15.40 3.69
C ARG A 195 11.73 -14.97 2.26
N SER A 196 10.82 -13.99 2.13
CA SER A 196 10.67 -12.90 1.11
C SER A 196 11.00 -13.11 -0.40
N PHE A 197 11.31 -14.30 -0.92
CA PHE A 197 11.67 -14.46 -2.33
C PHE A 197 10.47 -14.29 -3.29
N TYR A 198 9.31 -14.86 -2.93
CA TYR A 198 8.11 -14.88 -3.79
C TYR A 198 7.17 -13.70 -3.57
N GLY A 199 7.38 -12.92 -2.50
CA GLY A 199 6.55 -11.75 -2.18
C GLY A 199 5.09 -12.12 -1.88
N GLY A 200 4.84 -13.27 -1.27
CA GLY A 200 3.50 -13.71 -0.89
C GLY A 200 2.88 -12.84 0.21
N TRP A 201 1.59 -12.57 0.08
CA TRP A 201 0.80 -11.78 1.02
C TRP A 201 0.08 -12.70 2.02
N VAL A 202 0.64 -12.85 3.23
CA VAL A 202 0.03 -13.67 4.28
C VAL A 202 -1.15 -12.92 4.89
N THR A 203 -2.34 -13.52 4.82
CA THR A 203 -3.57 -12.99 5.43
C THR A 203 -4.31 -14.13 6.14
N PRO A 204 -5.28 -13.82 7.01
CA PRO A 204 -6.17 -14.82 7.57
C PRO A 204 -6.98 -15.63 6.54
N LEU A 205 -7.04 -15.23 5.27
CA LEU A 205 -7.77 -15.96 4.23
C LEU A 205 -7.04 -17.24 3.78
N VAL A 206 -5.75 -17.38 4.07
CA VAL A 206 -4.93 -18.51 3.61
C VAL A 206 -4.34 -19.30 4.78
N LYS A 207 -4.26 -20.62 4.66
CA LYS A 207 -3.62 -21.52 5.63
C LYS A 207 -2.38 -22.17 5.04
N GLY A 208 -1.35 -22.34 5.86
CA GLY A 208 -0.04 -22.79 5.42
C GLY A 208 0.96 -22.84 6.58
N VAL A 209 2.19 -23.26 6.29
CA VAL A 209 3.26 -23.24 7.31
C VAL A 209 3.95 -21.89 7.25
N TYR A 210 3.43 -20.96 8.05
CA TYR A 210 4.10 -19.73 8.44
C TYR A 210 4.13 -19.75 9.96
N PRO A 211 5.16 -19.21 10.64
CA PRO A 211 5.07 -19.01 12.09
C PRO A 211 3.82 -18.17 12.34
N GLU A 212 2.77 -18.76 12.92
CA GLU A 212 1.74 -17.97 13.57
C GLU A 212 2.46 -17.41 14.79
N GLU A 213 2.87 -16.14 14.74
CA GLU A 213 3.09 -15.43 15.99
C GLU A 213 1.72 -15.39 16.64
N ASP A 214 1.60 -16.14 17.73
CA ASP A 214 0.42 -16.22 18.55
C ASP A 214 0.01 -14.78 18.90
N VAL A 215 -1.13 -14.35 18.35
CA VAL A 215 -1.86 -13.26 18.96
C VAL A 215 -2.36 -13.88 20.25
N GLU A 216 -1.70 -13.57 21.36
CA GLU A 216 -2.20 -13.89 22.69
C GLU A 216 -3.61 -13.30 22.77
N ASP A 217 -4.61 -14.17 22.66
CA ASP A 217 -5.97 -13.84 23.05
C ASP A 217 -5.89 -13.66 24.56
N ASP A 218 -5.75 -12.40 25.01
CA ASP A 218 -5.97 -12.01 26.39
C ASP A 218 -7.42 -12.39 26.73
N GLU A 219 -7.61 -13.63 27.19
CA GLU A 219 -8.78 -14.02 27.95
C GLU A 219 -8.83 -13.12 29.17
N ASP A 220 -9.74 -12.14 29.09
CA ASP A 220 -10.17 -11.25 30.15
C ASP A 220 -10.63 -12.10 31.36
N SER A 221 -9.68 -12.53 32.18
CA SER A 221 -9.92 -13.01 33.53
C SER A 221 -10.28 -11.79 34.37
N SER A 222 -11.50 -11.31 34.16
CA SER A 222 -12.16 -10.36 35.05
C SER A 222 -12.15 -10.95 36.45
N GLY A 223 -11.38 -10.32 37.33
CA GLY A 223 -11.33 -10.61 38.74
C GLY A 223 -12.73 -10.53 39.37
N GLY A 224 -13.18 -11.64 39.94
CA GLY A 224 -14.26 -11.63 40.91
C GLY A 224 -13.66 -11.34 42.29
N ASP A 225 -13.67 -10.08 42.70
CA ASP A 225 -13.26 -9.67 44.03
C ASP A 225 -14.45 -9.02 44.77
N GLY A 226 -14.73 -9.54 45.97
CA GLY A 226 -15.27 -8.74 47.06
C GLY A 226 -16.78 -8.79 47.38
N LYS A 227 -17.11 -9.68 48.33
CA LYS A 227 -17.87 -9.45 49.59
C LYS A 227 -19.30 -8.89 49.55
N ASP A 228 -20.18 -9.48 50.38
CA ASP A 228 -20.75 -8.76 51.52
C ASP A 228 -21.51 -9.66 52.53
N SER A 229 -21.20 -9.41 53.82
CA SER A 229 -22.09 -9.48 55.01
C SER A 229 -22.60 -10.86 55.49
N ALA A 230 -22.83 -11.19 56.77
CA ALA A 230 -22.88 -10.46 58.03
C ALA A 230 -22.78 -11.46 59.21
N THR A 231 -22.14 -11.03 60.31
CA THR A 231 -22.60 -11.13 61.70
C THR A 231 -23.60 -12.24 62.09
N GLN A 232 -23.14 -13.26 62.83
CA GLN A 232 -23.40 -13.50 64.27
C GLN A 232 -22.65 -14.72 64.79
#